data_AF-A0ABD4RVJ1-F1
#
_entry.id   AF-A0ABD4RVJ1-F1
#
_cell.length_a   1.000
_cell.length_b   1.000
_cell.length_c   1.000
_cell.angle_alpha   90.00
_cell.angle_beta   90.00
_cell.angle_gamma   90.00
#
_symmetry.space_group_name_H-M   'P 1'
#
loop_
_entity.id
_entity.type
_entity.pdbx_description
1 polymer ?
#
loop_
_entity_poly.entity_id
_entity_poly.type
_entity_poly.pdbx_seq_one_letter_code
_entity_poly.pdbx_strand_id
1 'polypeptide(L)'
;MLSIYKVKLKTKRTLEQVKNQSVDFEYSEEGLKDALRYYNLIDGLEVIVFKLGDEYCLANYNEEDRKIIMEAHYILEQDEYTGCYINEYERFKKDWENGECDGESCMVFSDDEIEIIEKLREG
;
A
#
# COMPACT_ATOMS: atom_id res chain seq x y z
N MET A 1 -15.14 10.33 -12.42
CA MET A 1 -15.48 11.22 -11.30
C MET A 1 -14.44 10.96 -10.24
N LEU A 2 -13.55 11.92 -9.96
CA LEU A 2 -12.46 11.71 -9.01
C LEU A 2 -12.94 12.16 -7.62
N SER A 3 -13.19 11.20 -6.73
CA SER A 3 -13.60 11.48 -5.36
C SER A 3 -12.41 11.27 -4.42
N ILE A 4 -12.26 12.14 -3.42
CA ILE A 4 -11.15 12.09 -2.46
C ILE A 4 -11.72 11.87 -1.06
N TYR A 5 -11.13 10.96 -0.31
CA TYR A 5 -11.59 10.55 1.01
C TYR A 5 -10.42 10.52 2.00
N LYS A 6 -10.70 10.87 3.25
CA LYS A 6 -9.88 10.46 4.38
C LYS A 6 -10.41 9.12 4.89
N VAL A 7 -9.54 8.14 5.02
CA VAL A 7 -9.91 6.77 5.39
C VAL A 7 -9.00 6.24 6.49
N LYS A 8 -9.48 5.25 7.23
CA LYS A 8 -8.66 4.38 8.08
C LYS A 8 -8.48 3.03 7.40
N LEU A 9 -7.25 2.55 7.30
CA LEU A 9 -6.96 1.25 6.71
C LEU A 9 -7.37 0.10 7.64
N LYS A 10 -8.00 -0.93 7.06
CA LYS A 10 -8.47 -2.17 7.69
C LYS A 10 -7.84 -3.37 6.99
N THR A 11 -6.52 -3.38 6.94
CA THR A 11 -5.76 -4.32 6.12
C THR A 11 -5.28 -5.54 6.91
N LYS A 12 -5.37 -5.54 8.25
CA LYS A 12 -4.90 -6.64 9.09
C LYS A 12 -5.42 -7.99 8.63
N ARG A 13 -4.51 -8.93 8.47
CA ARG A 13 -4.85 -10.28 8.01
C ARG A 13 -3.91 -11.35 8.53
N THR A 14 -4.38 -12.59 8.47
CA THR A 14 -3.60 -13.80 8.73
C THR A 14 -2.96 -14.33 7.46
N LEU A 15 -1.95 -15.19 7.59
CA LEU A 15 -1.31 -15.86 6.45
C LEU A 15 -2.32 -16.67 5.61
N GLU A 16 -3.33 -17.27 6.25
CA GLU A 16 -4.37 -18.02 5.56
C GLU A 16 -5.26 -17.12 4.70
N GLN A 17 -5.61 -15.92 5.19
CA GLN A 17 -6.37 -14.94 4.42
C GLN A 17 -5.58 -14.45 3.20
N VAL A 18 -4.27 -14.21 3.34
CA VAL A 18 -3.39 -13.84 2.20
C VAL A 18 -3.38 -14.94 1.14
N LYS A 19 -3.20 -16.20 1.55
CA LYS A 19 -3.19 -17.36 0.64
C LYS A 19 -4.51 -17.54 -0.12
N ASN A 20 -5.64 -17.24 0.52
CA ASN A 20 -6.97 -17.37 -0.08
C ASN A 20 -7.33 -16.20 -0.99
N GLN A 21 -6.59 -15.09 -0.95
CA GLN A 21 -6.78 -13.94 -1.84
C GLN A 21 -5.94 -14.08 -3.12
N SER A 22 -4.80 -14.78 -3.03
CA SER A 22 -3.89 -15.01 -4.14
C SER A 22 -4.26 -16.19 -5.05
N VAL A 23 -5.53 -16.58 -5.13
CA VAL A 23 -5.92 -17.82 -5.85
C VAL A 23 -5.60 -17.75 -7.36
N ASP A 24 -5.43 -16.54 -7.89
CA ASP A 24 -5.10 -16.30 -9.30
C ASP A 24 -3.58 -16.20 -9.59
N PHE A 25 -2.72 -16.08 -8.56
CA PHE A 25 -1.26 -15.99 -8.70
C PHE A 25 -0.55 -16.82 -7.62
N GLU A 26 0.24 -17.81 -8.03
CA GLU A 26 1.11 -18.56 -7.11
C GLU A 26 2.23 -17.66 -6.58
N TYR A 27 2.01 -16.99 -5.44
CA TYR A 27 3.11 -16.35 -4.72
C TYR A 27 4.09 -17.40 -4.20
N SER A 28 5.38 -17.06 -4.26
CA SER A 28 6.40 -17.76 -3.49
C SER A 28 6.13 -17.66 -1.98
N GLU A 29 6.72 -18.54 -1.18
CA GLU A 29 6.58 -18.46 0.29
C GLU A 29 7.06 -17.10 0.84
N GLU A 30 8.08 -16.52 0.21
CA GLU A 30 8.59 -15.18 0.54
C GLU A 30 7.59 -14.10 0.15
N GLY A 31 7.00 -14.16 -1.05
CA GLY A 31 5.95 -13.23 -1.48
C GLY A 31 4.73 -13.23 -0.57
N LEU A 32 4.31 -14.40 -0.06
CA LEU A 32 3.24 -14.48 0.93
C LEU A 32 3.59 -13.83 2.27
N LYS A 33 4.85 -13.96 2.71
CA LYS A 33 5.34 -13.32 3.95
C LYS A 33 5.42 -11.81 3.78
N ASP A 34 5.86 -11.34 2.63
CA ASP A 34 5.95 -9.92 2.33
C ASP A 34 4.57 -9.28 2.17
N ALA A 35 3.64 -9.92 1.47
CA ALA A 35 2.24 -9.49 1.46
C ALA A 35 1.65 -9.41 2.88
N LEU A 36 1.85 -10.45 3.71
CA LEU A 36 1.39 -10.44 5.10
C LEU A 36 2.03 -9.30 5.93
N ARG A 37 3.32 -9.02 5.74
CA ARG A 37 4.02 -7.92 6.41
C ARG A 37 3.46 -6.58 5.95
N TYR A 38 3.30 -6.36 4.65
CA TYR A 38 2.75 -5.15 4.07
C TYR A 38 1.38 -4.82 4.68
N TYR A 39 0.44 -5.75 4.60
CA TYR A 39 -0.93 -5.52 5.06
C TYR A 39 -1.03 -5.26 6.56
N ASN A 40 -0.19 -5.91 7.37
CA ASN A 40 -0.17 -5.69 8.82
C ASN A 40 0.60 -4.43 9.22
N LEU A 41 1.55 -3.97 8.40
CA LEU A 41 2.36 -2.78 8.67
C LEU A 41 1.54 -1.49 8.52
N ILE A 42 0.64 -1.44 7.54
CA ILE A 42 -0.19 -0.26 7.24
C ILE A 42 -1.57 -0.30 7.91
N ASP A 43 -1.89 -1.38 8.63
CA ASP A 43 -3.19 -1.50 9.29
C ASP A 43 -3.42 -0.41 10.32
N GLY A 44 -4.61 0.20 10.27
CA GLY A 44 -5.03 1.24 11.19
C GLY A 44 -4.50 2.64 10.88
N LEU A 45 -3.65 2.81 9.87
CA LEU A 45 -3.20 4.15 9.43
C LEU A 45 -4.39 4.98 8.91
N GLU A 46 -4.35 6.28 9.19
CA GLU A 46 -5.28 7.24 8.59
C GLU A 46 -4.60 7.92 7.40
N VAL A 47 -5.14 7.72 6.20
CA VAL A 47 -4.57 8.22 4.95
C VAL A 47 -5.60 8.94 4.10
N ILE A 48 -5.13 9.70 3.12
CA ILE A 48 -5.97 10.29 2.07
C ILE A 48 -5.86 9.42 0.84
N VAL A 49 -7.01 9.06 0.27
CA VAL A 49 -7.11 8.27 -0.96
C VAL A 49 -7.96 8.99 -2.00
N PHE A 50 -7.69 8.74 -3.28
CA PHE A 50 -8.63 9.06 -4.35
C PHE A 50 -9.26 7.78 -4.90
N LYS A 51 -10.55 7.84 -5.23
CA LYS A 51 -11.27 6.71 -5.84
C LYS A 51 -11.13 6.76 -7.35
N LEU A 52 -10.67 5.65 -7.93
CA LEU A 52 -10.57 5.43 -9.37
C LEU A 52 -11.27 4.11 -9.72
N GLY A 53 -12.43 4.20 -10.38
CA GLY A 53 -13.27 3.01 -10.59
C GLY A 53 -13.76 2.44 -9.25
N ASP A 54 -13.48 1.16 -9.02
CA ASP A 54 -13.85 0.44 -7.80
C ASP A 54 -12.72 0.40 -6.75
N GLU A 55 -11.59 1.07 -7.03
CA GLU A 55 -10.39 1.04 -6.19
C GLU A 55 -10.08 2.40 -5.56
N TYR A 56 -9.37 2.37 -4.43
CA TYR A 56 -8.85 3.55 -3.74
C TYR A 56 -7.34 3.55 -3.80
N CYS A 57 -6.75 4.59 -4.37
CA CYS A 57 -5.31 4.75 -4.45
C CYS A 57 -4.84 5.75 -3.38
N LEU A 58 -3.72 5.45 -2.72
CA LEU A 58 -3.08 6.38 -1.81
C LEU A 58 -2.77 7.71 -2.52
N ALA A 59 -3.19 8.80 -1.90
CA ALA A 59 -3.00 10.16 -2.40
C ALA A 59 -2.11 10.98 -1.45
N ASN A 60 -2.20 10.72 -0.14
CA ASN A 60 -1.41 11.39 0.88
C ASN A 60 -1.48 10.63 2.21
N TYR A 61 -0.57 10.92 3.13
CA TYR A 61 -0.48 10.36 4.49
C TYR A 61 0.00 11.42 5.48
N ASN A 62 -0.11 11.13 6.78
CA ASN A 62 0.45 12.03 7.81
C ASN A 62 1.97 11.93 7.82
N GLU A 63 2.66 13.07 8.03
CA GLU A 63 4.13 13.10 8.06
C GLU A 63 4.75 12.14 9.09
N GLU A 64 4.05 11.91 10.22
CA GLU A 64 4.48 10.94 11.24
C GLU A 64 4.51 9.49 10.73
N ASP A 65 3.68 9.17 9.74
CA ASP A 65 3.57 7.84 9.13
C ASP A 65 4.52 7.67 7.92
N ARG A 66 5.25 8.73 7.52
CA ARG A 66 6.13 8.72 6.34
C ARG A 66 7.09 7.54 6.32
N LYS A 67 7.67 7.19 7.46
CA LYS A 67 8.58 6.04 7.57
C LYS A 67 7.84 4.71 7.36
N ILE A 68 6.63 4.57 7.90
CA ILE A 68 5.84 3.34 7.75
C ILE A 68 5.44 3.16 6.29
N ILE A 69 5.02 4.23 5.61
CA ILE A 69 4.69 4.22 4.18
C ILE A 69 5.91 3.86 3.33
N MET A 70 7.07 4.46 3.61
CA MET A 70 8.33 4.12 2.92
C MET A 70 8.66 2.63 3.04
N GLU A 71 8.60 2.07 4.26
CA GLU A 71 8.88 0.65 4.49
C GLU A 71 7.83 -0.26 3.82
N ALA A 72 6.56 0.12 3.87
CA ALA A 72 5.49 -0.61 3.19
C ALA A 72 5.69 -0.61 1.66
N HIS A 73 6.13 0.52 1.10
CA HIS A 73 6.43 0.61 -0.32
C HIS A 73 7.63 -0.26 -0.70
N TYR A 74 8.69 -0.26 0.11
CA TYR A 74 9.84 -1.13 -0.13
C TYR A 74 9.47 -2.63 -0.13
N ILE A 75 8.49 -3.03 0.69
CA ILE A 75 7.98 -4.40 0.67
C ILE A 75 7.31 -4.72 -0.68
N LEU A 76 6.53 -3.80 -1.24
CA LEU A 76 5.92 -3.96 -2.57
C LEU A 76 6.98 -4.04 -3.69
N GLU A 77 8.08 -3.30 -3.53
CA GLU A 77 9.23 -3.32 -4.45
C GLU A 77 9.97 -4.66 -4.51
N GLN A 78 9.67 -5.61 -3.61
CA GLN A 78 10.24 -6.95 -3.65
C GLN A 78 9.50 -7.91 -4.59
N ASP A 79 8.37 -7.49 -5.17
CA ASP A 79 7.67 -8.28 -6.18
C ASP A 79 8.51 -8.39 -7.46
N GLU A 80 8.75 -9.61 -7.94
CA GLU A 80 9.61 -9.88 -9.11
C GLU A 80 9.02 -9.36 -10.44
N TYR A 81 7.70 -9.11 -10.50
CA TYR A 81 7.02 -8.65 -11.71
C TYR A 81 6.89 -7.13 -11.76
N THR A 82 6.73 -6.47 -10.62
CA THR A 82 6.48 -5.02 -10.55
C THR A 82 7.58 -4.20 -9.88
N GLY A 83 8.45 -4.84 -9.10
CA GLY A 83 9.50 -4.19 -8.32
C GLY A 83 10.67 -3.67 -9.15
N CYS A 84 11.15 -2.48 -8.80
CA CYS A 84 12.31 -1.79 -9.36
C CYS A 84 13.51 -1.78 -8.39
N TYR A 85 13.29 -2.05 -7.10
CA TYR A 85 14.32 -2.01 -6.04
C TYR A 85 14.47 -3.34 -5.27
N ILE A 86 14.35 -4.47 -5.97
CA ILE A 86 14.48 -5.82 -5.38
C ILE A 86 15.85 -5.96 -4.70
N ASN A 87 15.87 -6.19 -3.39
CA ASN A 87 17.08 -6.26 -2.56
C ASN A 87 17.97 -4.99 -2.58
N GLU A 88 17.45 -3.82 -2.99
CA GLU A 88 18.21 -2.57 -3.13
C GLU A 88 17.77 -1.49 -2.12
N TYR A 89 17.57 -1.85 -0.84
CA TYR A 89 17.05 -0.93 0.20
C TYR A 89 17.76 0.42 0.30
N GLU A 90 19.10 0.44 0.31
CA GLU A 90 19.86 1.70 0.48
C GLU A 90 19.68 2.64 -0.73
N ARG A 91 19.55 2.07 -1.93
CA ARG A 91 19.25 2.85 -3.13
C ARG A 91 17.81 3.37 -3.08
N PHE A 92 16.87 2.48 -2.80
CA PHE A 92 15.45 2.85 -2.63
C PHE A 92 15.27 3.99 -1.63
N LYS A 93 15.86 3.86 -0.43
CA LYS A 93 15.76 4.85 0.62
C LYS A 93 16.32 6.20 0.19
N LYS A 94 17.46 6.21 -0.49
CA LYS A 94 18.06 7.44 -1.02
C LYS A 94 17.15 8.10 -2.05
N ASP A 95 16.61 7.32 -2.98
CA ASP A 95 15.75 7.83 -4.05
C ASP A 95 14.40 8.33 -3.46
N TRP A 96 13.86 7.65 -2.44
CA TRP A 96 12.71 8.09 -1.65
C TRP A 96 12.96 9.40 -0.90
N GLU A 97 14.12 9.56 -0.25
CA GLU A 97 14.51 10.79 0.44
C GLU A 97 14.70 11.97 -0.53
N ASN A 98 15.12 11.71 -1.76
CA ASN A 98 15.28 12.73 -2.81
C ASN A 98 13.98 13.05 -3.58
N GLY A 99 12.90 12.29 -3.36
CA GLY A 99 11.66 12.43 -4.12
C GLY A 99 11.75 11.90 -5.56
N GLU A 100 12.69 10.99 -5.82
CA GLU A 100 12.93 10.35 -7.12
C GLU A 100 12.20 8.99 -7.24
N CYS A 101 11.39 8.63 -6.24
CA CYS A 101 10.55 7.44 -6.23
C CYS A 101 9.07 7.85 -6.33
N ASP A 102 8.40 7.46 -7.43
CA ASP A 102 6.96 7.68 -7.66
C ASP A 102 6.08 6.67 -6.88
N GLY A 103 6.48 6.33 -5.65
CA GLY A 103 5.99 5.13 -4.97
C GLY A 103 4.55 5.21 -4.41
N GLU A 104 4.02 6.40 -4.20
CA GLU A 104 2.71 6.57 -3.56
C GLU A 104 1.55 6.01 -4.40
N SER A 105 1.73 5.94 -5.73
CA SER A 105 0.70 5.50 -6.67
C SER A 105 0.48 3.97 -6.70
N CYS A 106 1.35 3.18 -6.05
CA CYS A 106 1.29 1.72 -6.10
C CYS A 106 0.50 1.10 -4.94
N MET A 107 0.01 1.91 -3.98
CA MET A 107 -0.79 1.41 -2.86
C MET A 107 -2.27 1.57 -3.18
N VAL A 108 -2.92 0.44 -3.43
CA VAL A 108 -4.32 0.35 -3.84
C VAL A 108 -5.09 -0.49 -2.84
N PHE A 109 -6.31 -0.05 -2.52
CA PHE A 109 -7.17 -0.66 -1.51
C PHE A 109 -8.57 -0.92 -2.08
N SER A 110 -9.18 -2.03 -1.65
CA SER A 110 -10.58 -2.34 -1.92
C SER A 110 -11.53 -1.71 -0.89
N ASP A 111 -12.84 -1.74 -1.17
CA ASP A 111 -13.87 -1.21 -0.26
C ASP A 111 -13.84 -1.86 1.14
N ASP A 112 -13.46 -3.14 1.26
CA ASP A 112 -13.37 -3.86 2.54
C ASP A 112 -12.08 -3.59 3.33
N GLU A 113 -11.06 -3.05 2.66
CA GLU A 113 -9.77 -2.70 3.26
C GLU A 113 -9.74 -1.27 3.82
N ILE A 114 -10.84 -0.52 3.70
CA ILE A 114 -10.92 0.87 4.17
C ILE A 114 -12.17 1.12 5.04
N GLU A 115 -12.05 2.12 5.90
CA GLU A 115 -13.17 2.77 6.57
C GLU A 115 -13.16 4.25 6.24
N ILE A 116 -14.18 4.74 5.55
CA ILE A 116 -14.30 6.17 5.23
C ILE A 116 -14.59 6.95 6.51
N ILE A 117 -13.65 7.83 6.87
CA ILE A 117 -13.81 8.78 7.98
C ILE A 117 -14.50 10.06 7.45
N GLU A 118 -14.03 10.57 6.32
CA GLU A 118 -14.47 11.84 5.77
C GLU A 118 -14.39 11.85 4.23
N LYS A 119 -15.35 12.51 3.58
CA LYS A 119 -15.30 12.80 2.15
C LYS A 119 -14.78 14.23 1.94
N LEU A 120 -13.60 14.35 1.36
CA LEU A 120 -12.91 15.63 1.18
C LEU A 120 -13.31 16.33 -0.13
N ARG A 121 -13.59 15.56 -1.18
CA ARG A 121 -13.99 16.09 -2.49
C ARG A 121 -14.86 15.10 -3.28
N GLU A 122 -15.82 15.64 -4.01
CA GLU A 122 -16.57 14.95 -5.07
C GLU A 122 -16.28 15.66 -6.40
N GLY A 123 -15.86 14.90 -7.42
CA GLY A 123 -15.48 15.42 -8.74
C GLY A 123 -16.38 14.93 -9.84
#